data_AF-A0A945N8R7-F1
#
_entry.id   AF-A0A945N8R7-F1
#
_cell.length_a   1.000
_cell.length_b   1.000
_cell.length_c   1.000
_cell.angle_alpha   90.00
_cell.angle_beta   90.00
_cell.angle_gamma   90.00
#
_symmetry.space_group_name_H-M   'P 1'
#
loop_
_entity.id
_entity.type
_entity.pdbx_description
1 polymer ?
#
loop_
_entity_poly.entity_id
_entity_poly.type
_entity_poly.pdbx_seq_one_letter_code
_entity_poly.pdbx_strand_id
1 'polypeptide(L)' 'RVTAGVANGTYIFCLPGSSGACRTGWDKILATQLDIRSRPCNFAELIPRLTEK' A
#
# COMPACT_ATOMS: atom_id res chain seq x y z
N ARG A 1 -12.29 1.39 11.01
CA ARG A 1 -11.00 2.13 11.08
C ARG A 1 -9.95 1.31 10.36
N VAL A 2 -9.04 1.96 9.64
CA VAL A 2 -7.90 1.32 8.96
C VAL A 2 -6.62 2.02 9.37
N THR A 3 -5.49 1.34 9.28
CA THR A 3 -4.17 1.90 9.60
C THR A 3 -3.14 1.28 8.69
N ALA A 4 -2.12 2.05 8.31
CA ALA A 4 -1.02 1.58 7.47
C ALA A 4 0.29 2.18 7.98
N GLY A 5 1.41 1.53 7.68
CA GLY A 5 2.73 1.99 8.06
C GLY A 5 3.84 1.25 7.32
N VAL A 6 5.08 1.63 7.62
CA VAL A 6 6.29 0.96 7.14
C VAL A 6 7.05 0.46 8.35
N ALA A 7 7.49 -0.81 8.31
CA ALA A 7 8.39 -1.37 9.30
C ALA A 7 9.43 -2.23 8.59
N ASN A 8 10.71 -2.03 8.91
CA ASN A 8 11.82 -2.81 8.33
C ASN A 8 11.78 -2.91 6.79
N GLY A 9 11.58 -1.78 6.10
CA GLY A 9 11.49 -1.76 4.64
C GLY A 9 10.23 -2.41 4.04
N THR A 10 9.22 -2.73 4.87
CA THR A 10 8.00 -3.43 4.45
C THR A 10 6.76 -2.58 4.73
N TYR A 11 5.90 -2.42 3.73
CA TYR A 11 4.58 -1.82 3.93
C TYR A 11 3.64 -2.77 4.67
N ILE A 12 2.91 -2.25 5.65
CA ILE A 12 1.92 -2.99 6.43
C ILE A 12 0.59 -2.23 6.34
N PHE A 13 -0.48 -2.93 5.91
CA PHE A 13 -1.83 -2.37 5.79
C PHE A 13 -2.81 -3.19 6.63
N CYS A 14 -3.39 -2.57 7.66
CA CYS A 14 -4.40 -3.17 8.54
C CYS A 14 -5.80 -2.80 8.05
N LEU A 15 -6.48 -3.76 7.42
CA LEU A 15 -7.85 -3.61 6.89
C LEU A 15 -8.89 -4.30 7.81
N PRO A 16 -10.18 -3.93 7.73
CA PRO A 16 -11.24 -4.59 8.49
C PRO A 16 -11.47 -6.01 7.96
N GLY A 17 -11.88 -6.95 8.81
CA GLY A 17 -12.09 -8.36 8.42
C GLY A 17 -13.22 -8.61 7.40
N SER A 18 -14.05 -7.60 7.09
CA SER A 18 -15.08 -7.71 6.06
C SER A 18 -14.45 -7.82 4.67
N SER A 19 -14.85 -8.83 3.90
CA SER A 19 -14.39 -9.02 2.51
C SER A 19 -14.72 -7.83 1.61
N GLY A 20 -15.83 -7.13 1.86
CA GLY A 20 -16.18 -5.90 1.14
C GLY A 20 -15.22 -4.75 1.43
N ALA A 21 -14.75 -4.63 2.68
CA ALA A 21 -13.76 -3.64 3.07
C ALA A 21 -12.38 -3.97 2.47
N CYS A 22 -11.97 -5.24 2.50
CA CYS A 22 -10.73 -5.69 1.84
C CYS A 22 -10.75 -5.44 0.34
N ARG A 23 -11.85 -5.79 -0.34
CA ARG A 23 -12.05 -5.52 -1.77
C ARG A 23 -11.97 -4.03 -2.07
N THR A 24 -12.64 -3.21 -1.27
CA THR A 24 -12.61 -1.75 -1.42
C THR A 24 -11.19 -1.20 -1.24
N GLY A 25 -10.45 -1.65 -0.23
CA GLY A 25 -9.06 -1.23 -0.02
C GLY A 25 -8.13 -1.65 -1.16
N TRP A 26 -8.33 -2.85 -1.70
CA TRP A 26 -7.58 -3.34 -2.85
C TRP A 26 -7.91 -2.57 -4.12
N ASP A 27 -9.17 -2.61 -4.57
CA ASP A 27 -9.59 -2.09 -5.87
C ASP A 27 -9.46 -0.58 -5.98
N LYS A 28 -9.69 0.16 -4.87
CA LYS A 28 -9.70 1.63 -4.90
C LYS A 28 -8.37 2.27 -4.53
N ILE A 29 -7.44 1.54 -3.93
CA ILE A 29 -6.20 2.13 -3.39
C ILE A 29 -4.99 1.24 -3.67
N LEU A 30 -4.92 0.04 -3.09
CA LEU A 30 -3.66 -0.73 -3.08
C LEU A 30 -3.26 -1.21 -4.48
N ALA A 31 -4.22 -1.63 -5.31
CA ALA A 31 -3.91 -2.13 -6.65
C ALA A 31 -3.22 -1.05 -7.51
N THR A 32 -3.72 0.19 -7.48
CA THR A 32 -3.12 1.29 -8.24
C THR A 32 -1.81 1.75 -7.62
N GLN A 33 -1.72 1.85 -6.29
CA GLN A 33 -0.49 2.29 -5.62
C GLN A 33 0.64 1.26 -5.64
N LEU A 34 0.36 -0.04 -5.80
CA LEU A 34 1.37 -1.09 -5.93
C LEU A 34 1.71 -1.43 -7.39
N ASP A 35 1.04 -0.82 -8.36
CA ASP A 35 1.43 -0.90 -9.77
C ASP A 35 2.50 0.14 -10.09
N ILE A 36 3.70 -0.31 -10.47
CA ILE A 36 4.84 0.53 -10.82
C ILE A 36 4.56 1.47 -12.02
N ARG A 37 3.56 1.15 -12.84
CA ARG A 37 3.18 1.95 -14.01
C ARG A 37 2.31 3.15 -13.64
N SER A 38 1.77 3.18 -12.43
CA SER A 38 0.93 4.27 -11.94
C SER A 38 1.74 5.55 -11.77
N ARG A 39 1.27 6.63 -12.37
CA ARG A 39 1.91 7.95 -12.36
C ARG A 39 1.04 8.97 -11.62
N PRO A 40 1.60 10.07 -11.09
CA PRO A 40 3.01 10.49 -11.18
C PRO A 40 3.94 9.83 -10.16
N CYS A 41 3.40 9.11 -9.19
CA CYS A 41 4.15 8.37 -8.17
C CYS A 41 3.32 7.20 -7.65
N ASN A 42 3.97 6.21 -7.03
CA ASN A 42 3.32 5.05 -6.42
C ASN A 42 4.19 4.42 -5.31
N PHE A 43 3.64 3.49 -4.53
CA PHE A 43 4.38 2.80 -3.46
C PHE A 43 5.48 1.89 -4.02
N ALA A 44 5.26 1.24 -5.16
CA ALA A 44 6.25 0.35 -5.76
C ALA A 44 7.55 1.09 -6.14
N GLU A 45 7.46 2.35 -6.59
CA GLU A 45 8.63 3.22 -6.85
C GLU A 45 9.40 3.56 -5.57
N LEU A 46 8.72 3.60 -4.43
CA LEU A 46 9.29 3.99 -3.14
C LEU A 46 9.89 2.82 -2.36
N ILE A 47 9.56 1.56 -2.70
CA ILE A 47 10.06 0.36 -2.01
C ILE A 47 11.59 0.38 -1.81
N PRO A 48 12.42 0.69 -2.83
CA PRO A 48 13.88 0.70 -2.67
C PRO A 48 14.40 1.74 -1.67
N ARG A 49 13.59 2.77 -1.37
CA ARG A 49 13.96 3.89 -0.50
C ARG A 49 13.45 3.74 0.93
N LEU A 50 12.70 2.69 1.25
CA LEU A 50 12.09 2.51 2.57
C LEU A 50 13.08 2.26 3.71
N THR A 51 14.34 1.96 3.38
CA THR A 51 15.42 1.73 4.34
C THR A 51 16.53 2.78 4.21
N GLU A 52 16.29 3.86 3.48
CA GLU A 52 17.22 4.99 3.36
C GLU A 52 17.40 5.66 4.74
N LYS A 53 18.65 6.03 5.09
CA LYS A 53 19.03 6.63 6.38
C LYS A 53 19.18 8.13 6.25
#